data_AF-A0A5E4M4X4-F1
#
_entry.id   AF-A0A5E4M4X4-F1
#
_cell.length_a   1.000
_cell.length_b   1.000
_cell.length_c   1.000
_cell.angle_alpha   90.00
_cell.angle_beta   90.00
_cell.angle_gamma   90.00
#
_symmetry.space_group_name_H-M   'P 1'
#
loop_
_entity.id
_entity.type
_entity.pdbx_description
1 polymer ?
#
loop_
_entity_poly.entity_id
_entity_poly.type
_entity_poly.pdbx_seq_one_letter_code
_entity_poly.pdbx_strand_id
1 'polypeptide(L)'
;MSGTVFDGDEVKKVADQLAQSGLSVANHLNQWLGIPISAADNQKSYEKVKSLLNKSQTELESDLDKLKELLTKNVDVKLKDKIDELEKEIKKQTNEAKALFDDKIAKPINDKYKDDIKKITDSVVKATKEVETTVTKAIDNAKKQ
;
A
#
# COMPACT_ATOMS: atom_id res chain seq x y z
N MET A 1 29.96 13.79 -19.15
CA MET A 1 29.03 12.72 -18.76
C MET A 1 27.99 13.37 -17.87
N SER A 2 26.74 13.48 -18.32
CA SER A 2 25.64 13.91 -17.44
C SER A 2 25.40 12.74 -16.49
N GLY A 3 26.05 12.77 -15.33
CA GLY A 3 25.71 11.87 -14.25
C GLY A 3 24.30 12.22 -13.82
N THR A 4 23.37 11.30 -14.00
CA THR A 4 22.05 11.39 -13.38
C THR A 4 22.32 11.51 -11.88
N VAL A 5 22.11 12.71 -11.33
CA VAL A 5 22.28 12.93 -9.90
C VAL A 5 21.17 12.14 -9.23
N PHE A 6 21.55 11.20 -8.38
CA PHE A 6 20.61 10.48 -7.52
C PHE A 6 19.83 11.49 -6.68
N ASP A 7 18.57 11.75 -7.03
CA ASP A 7 17.69 12.61 -6.23
C ASP A 7 17.11 11.80 -5.07
N GLY A 8 17.92 11.62 -4.05
CA GLY A 8 17.51 10.91 -2.83
C GLY A 8 16.37 11.59 -2.08
N ASP A 9 16.17 12.89 -2.26
CA ASP A 9 15.09 13.62 -1.60
C ASP A 9 13.75 13.38 -2.33
N GLU A 10 13.76 13.30 -3.66
CA GLU A 10 12.59 12.86 -4.45
C GLU A 10 12.21 11.40 -4.15
N VAL A 11 13.20 10.49 -4.11
CA VAL A 11 12.99 9.09 -3.75
C VAL A 11 12.38 8.96 -2.35
N LYS A 12 12.90 9.72 -1.37
CA LYS A 12 12.36 9.74 0.00
C LYS A 12 10.90 10.20 0.02
N LYS A 13 10.61 11.29 -0.69
CA LYS A 13 9.26 11.85 -0.76
C LYS A 13 8.25 10.85 -1.33
N VAL A 14 8.61 10.12 -2.38
CA VAL A 14 7.72 9.08 -2.95
C VAL A 14 7.57 7.89 -2.01
N ALA A 15 8.62 7.50 -1.29
CA ALA A 15 8.50 6.46 -0.26
C ALA A 15 7.60 6.89 0.92
N ASP A 16 7.68 8.15 1.35
CA ASP A 16 6.77 8.71 2.37
C ASP A 16 5.32 8.72 1.87
N GLN A 17 5.09 9.10 0.60
CA GLN A 17 3.77 9.03 -0.04
C GLN A 17 3.24 7.60 -0.08
N LEU A 18 4.08 6.64 -0.47
CA LEU A 18 3.72 5.22 -0.45
C LEU A 18 3.30 4.74 0.94
N ALA A 19 4.04 5.12 1.98
CA ALA A 19 3.69 4.78 3.36
C ALA A 19 2.32 5.39 3.76
N GLN A 20 2.05 6.63 3.37
CA GLN A 20 0.76 7.29 3.59
C GLN A 20 -0.38 6.61 2.84
N SER A 21 -0.18 6.24 1.58
CA SER A 21 -1.13 5.49 0.77
C SER A 21 -1.43 4.12 1.39
N GLY A 22 -0.42 3.44 1.95
CA GLY A 22 -0.59 2.19 2.69
C GLY A 22 -1.42 2.35 3.96
N LEU A 23 -1.17 3.41 4.73
CA LEU A 23 -1.98 3.77 5.89
C LEU A 23 -3.42 4.12 5.50
N SER A 24 -3.63 4.77 4.35
CA SER A 24 -4.96 5.09 3.83
C SER A 24 -5.76 3.81 3.54
N VAL A 25 -5.15 2.85 2.83
CA VAL A 25 -5.75 1.52 2.61
C VAL A 25 -6.08 0.84 3.93
N ALA A 26 -5.14 0.81 4.87
CA ALA A 26 -5.33 0.21 6.19
C ALA A 26 -6.48 0.86 6.98
N ASN A 27 -6.57 2.19 6.96
CA ASN A 27 -7.63 2.94 7.62
C ASN A 27 -9.00 2.62 7.02
N HIS A 28 -9.11 2.51 5.69
CA HIS A 28 -10.39 2.18 5.06
C HIS A 28 -10.80 0.71 5.27
N LEU A 29 -9.83 -0.22 5.36
CA LEU A 29 -10.10 -1.60 5.78
C LEU A 29 -10.60 -1.64 7.23
N ASN A 30 -10.01 -0.86 8.14
CA ASN A 30 -10.52 -0.73 9.52
C ASN A 30 -11.90 -0.07 9.59
N GLN A 31 -12.17 0.93 8.74
CA GLN A 31 -13.51 1.51 8.62
C GLN A 31 -14.53 0.47 8.17
N TRP A 32 -14.15 -0.42 7.25
CA TRP A 32 -15.01 -1.51 6.80
C TRP A 32 -15.41 -2.44 7.95
N LEU A 33 -14.47 -2.80 8.83
CA LEU A 33 -14.72 -3.60 10.03
C LEU A 33 -15.68 -2.95 11.02
N GLY A 34 -15.72 -1.61 11.03
CA GLY A 34 -16.59 -0.82 11.90
C GLY A 34 -18.02 -0.65 11.37
N ILE A 35 -18.32 -1.02 10.12
CA ILE A 35 -19.68 -0.87 9.57
C ILE A 35 -20.59 -1.96 10.16
N PRO A 36 -21.69 -1.58 10.84
CA PRO A 36 -22.66 -2.54 11.36
C PRO A 36 -23.33 -3.35 10.24
N ILE A 37 -23.59 -4.62 10.51
CA ILE A 37 -24.11 -5.59 9.53
C ILE A 37 -25.62 -5.39 9.23
N SER A 38 -26.32 -4.53 9.97
CA SER A 38 -27.77 -4.35 9.84
C SER A 38 -28.19 -3.62 8.55
N ALA A 39 -29.38 -4.00 8.05
CA ALA A 39 -29.88 -3.84 6.68
C ALA A 39 -30.01 -2.40 6.13
N ALA A 40 -30.10 -2.35 4.79
CA ALA A 40 -30.49 -1.25 3.88
C ALA A 40 -29.78 0.10 4.00
N ASP A 41 -29.70 0.70 5.19
CA ASP A 41 -29.11 2.03 5.41
C ASP A 41 -27.57 2.03 5.33
N ASN A 42 -26.94 0.87 5.56
CA ASN A 42 -25.49 0.73 5.52
C ASN A 42 -24.92 0.42 4.12
N GLN A 43 -25.76 0.15 3.11
CA GLN A 43 -25.28 -0.09 1.74
C GLN A 43 -24.49 1.11 1.21
N LYS A 44 -24.95 2.34 1.48
CA LYS A 44 -24.23 3.57 1.12
C LYS A 44 -22.88 3.69 1.84
N SER A 45 -22.80 3.25 3.09
CA SER A 45 -21.55 3.22 3.86
C SER A 45 -20.57 2.21 3.27
N TYR A 46 -21.04 1.03 2.89
CA TYR A 46 -20.22 0.04 2.17
C TYR A 46 -19.76 0.56 0.82
N GLU A 47 -20.64 1.12 -0.01
CA GLU A 47 -20.26 1.71 -1.30
C GLU A 47 -19.23 2.85 -1.16
N LYS A 48 -19.39 3.68 -0.11
CA LYS A 48 -18.42 4.73 0.22
C LYS A 48 -17.06 4.15 0.61
N VAL A 49 -17.01 3.16 1.50
CA VAL A 49 -15.76 2.50 1.90
C VAL A 49 -15.12 1.77 0.72
N LYS A 50 -15.91 1.14 -0.15
CA LYS A 50 -15.45 0.54 -1.41
C LYS A 50 -14.73 1.56 -2.29
N SER A 51 -15.39 2.70 -2.51
CA SER A 51 -14.86 3.78 -3.34
C SER A 51 -13.55 4.32 -2.77
N LEU A 52 -13.50 4.52 -1.44
CA LEU A 52 -12.29 4.95 -0.74
C LEU A 52 -11.17 3.90 -0.84
N LEU A 53 -11.46 2.62 -0.60
CA LEU A 53 -10.48 1.53 -0.76
C LEU A 53 -9.91 1.48 -2.18
N ASN A 54 -10.76 1.50 -3.20
CA ASN A 54 -10.32 1.49 -4.59
C ASN A 54 -9.42 2.70 -4.90
N LYS A 55 -9.78 3.88 -4.39
CA LYS A 55 -8.99 5.09 -4.59
C LYS A 55 -7.62 4.98 -3.92
N SER A 56 -7.57 4.63 -2.64
CA SER A 56 -6.33 4.50 -1.88
C SER A 56 -5.43 3.39 -2.41
N GLN A 57 -6.00 2.31 -2.96
CA GLN A 57 -5.25 1.28 -3.67
C GLN A 57 -4.64 1.80 -4.97
N THR A 58 -5.40 2.55 -5.76
CA THR A 58 -4.89 3.16 -7.00
C THR A 58 -3.75 4.14 -6.70
N GLU A 59 -3.89 4.92 -5.62
CA GLU A 59 -2.83 5.83 -5.14
C GLU A 59 -1.58 5.05 -4.72
N LEU A 60 -1.75 3.98 -3.94
CA LEU A 60 -0.65 3.10 -3.52
C LEU A 60 0.08 2.46 -4.70
N GLU A 61 -0.65 1.96 -5.71
CA GLU A 61 -0.06 1.41 -6.93
C GLU A 61 0.69 2.48 -7.73
N SER A 62 0.14 3.68 -7.85
CA SER A 62 0.82 4.79 -8.52
C SER A 62 2.12 5.19 -7.82
N ASP A 63 2.13 5.24 -6.49
CA ASP A 63 3.31 5.58 -5.72
C ASP A 63 4.38 4.49 -5.78
N LEU A 64 3.98 3.21 -5.86
CA LEU A 64 4.90 2.10 -6.16
C LEU A 64 5.56 2.27 -7.52
N ASP A 65 4.78 2.54 -8.56
CA ASP A 65 5.29 2.68 -9.92
C ASP A 65 6.26 3.86 -10.03
N LYS A 66 5.94 5.01 -9.41
CA LYS A 66 6.86 6.16 -9.31
C LYS A 66 8.14 5.80 -8.58
N LEU A 67 8.03 5.11 -7.44
CA LEU A 67 9.20 4.72 -6.65
C LEU A 67 10.13 3.84 -7.47
N LYS A 68 9.59 2.88 -8.22
CA LYS A 68 10.36 2.02 -9.12
C LYS A 68 11.02 2.79 -10.25
N GLU A 69 10.33 3.76 -10.85
CA GLU A 69 10.91 4.58 -11.90
C GLU A 69 12.13 5.35 -11.38
N LEU A 70 12.01 5.96 -10.19
CA LEU A 70 13.10 6.67 -9.55
C LEU A 70 14.26 5.74 -9.18
N LEU A 71 13.98 4.56 -8.61
CA LEU A 71 15.01 3.60 -8.23
C LEU A 71 15.72 2.98 -9.45
N THR A 72 15.00 2.76 -10.56
CA THR A 72 15.58 2.24 -11.81
C THR A 72 16.58 3.22 -12.41
N LYS A 73 16.33 4.53 -12.28
CA LYS A 73 17.27 5.59 -12.71
C LYS A 73 18.54 5.65 -11.85
N ASN A 74 18.53 5.01 -10.68
CA ASN A 74 19.46 5.23 -9.58
C ASN A 74 20.36 4.03 -9.20
N VAL A 75 20.22 2.89 -9.90
CA VAL A 75 21.21 1.79 -10.03
C VAL A 75 21.72 1.16 -8.72
N ASP A 76 20.82 0.63 -7.89
CA ASP A 76 21.18 -0.46 -6.96
C ASP A 76 20.27 -1.67 -7.19
N VAL A 77 20.83 -2.68 -7.85
CA VAL A 77 20.12 -3.90 -8.26
C VAL A 77 19.52 -4.64 -7.05
N LYS A 78 20.19 -4.62 -5.90
CA LYS A 78 19.69 -5.31 -4.69
C LYS A 78 18.50 -4.58 -4.08
N LEU A 79 18.49 -3.25 -4.15
CA LEU A 79 17.35 -2.45 -3.70
C LEU A 79 16.16 -2.63 -4.63
N LYS A 80 16.40 -2.67 -5.94
CA LYS A 80 15.37 -2.94 -6.93
C LYS A 80 14.70 -4.30 -6.70
N ASP A 81 15.47 -5.37 -6.52
CA ASP A 81 14.92 -6.72 -6.30
C ASP A 81 14.04 -6.76 -5.04
N LYS A 82 14.49 -6.14 -3.95
CA LYS A 82 13.72 -6.06 -2.71
C LYS A 82 12.45 -5.22 -2.84
N ILE A 83 12.50 -4.13 -3.59
CA ILE A 83 11.33 -3.29 -3.88
C ILE A 83 10.33 -4.03 -4.75
N ASP A 84 10.80 -4.78 -5.76
CA ASP A 84 9.95 -5.60 -6.63
C ASP A 84 9.26 -6.74 -5.85
N GLU A 85 9.93 -7.33 -4.86
CA GLU A 85 9.33 -8.31 -3.93
C GLU A 85 8.23 -7.66 -3.07
N LEU A 86 8.53 -6.53 -2.44
CA LEU A 86 7.58 -5.80 -1.60
C LEU A 86 6.39 -5.26 -2.41
N GLU A 87 6.61 -4.85 -3.66
CA GLU A 87 5.55 -4.44 -4.58
C GLU A 87 4.58 -5.59 -4.87
N LYS A 88 5.11 -6.79 -5.18
CA LYS A 88 4.29 -7.98 -5.40
C LYS A 88 3.48 -8.33 -4.16
N GLU A 89 4.08 -8.20 -2.98
CA GLU A 89 3.38 -8.41 -1.72
C GLU A 89 2.26 -7.37 -1.52
N ILE A 90 2.56 -6.08 -1.70
CA ILE A 90 1.58 -4.99 -1.57
C ILE A 90 0.41 -5.21 -2.56
N LYS A 91 0.71 -5.43 -3.85
CA LYS A 91 -0.30 -5.68 -4.89
C LYS A 91 -1.12 -6.93 -4.60
N LYS A 92 -0.51 -7.99 -4.06
CA LYS A 92 -1.23 -9.19 -3.65
C LYS A 92 -2.20 -8.88 -2.52
N GLN A 93 -1.72 -8.25 -1.44
CA GLN A 93 -2.52 -7.93 -0.25
C GLN A 93 -3.68 -6.99 -0.57
N THR A 94 -3.45 -5.96 -1.39
CA THR A 94 -4.52 -5.05 -1.83
C THR A 94 -5.56 -5.73 -2.70
N ASN A 95 -5.15 -6.59 -3.64
CA ASN A 95 -6.08 -7.35 -4.47
C ASN A 95 -6.89 -8.36 -3.65
N GLU A 96 -6.29 -9.02 -2.66
CA GLU A 96 -7.00 -9.88 -1.70
C GLU A 96 -8.04 -9.08 -0.90
N ALA A 97 -7.68 -7.88 -0.43
CA ALA A 97 -8.62 -6.99 0.27
C ALA A 97 -9.82 -6.63 -0.62
N LYS A 98 -9.58 -6.33 -1.90
CA LYS A 98 -10.61 -5.98 -2.88
C LYS A 98 -11.52 -7.16 -3.18
N ALA A 99 -10.95 -8.35 -3.38
CA ALA A 99 -11.71 -9.57 -3.62
C ALA A 99 -12.61 -9.93 -2.42
N LEU A 100 -12.08 -9.82 -1.20
CA LEU A 100 -12.86 -10.00 0.02
C LEU A 100 -13.98 -8.96 0.12
N PHE A 101 -13.72 -7.72 -0.26
CA PHE A 101 -14.72 -6.67 -0.29
C PHE A 101 -15.85 -7.01 -1.28
N ASP A 102 -15.52 -7.30 -2.54
CA ASP A 102 -16.47 -7.56 -3.60
C ASP A 102 -17.33 -8.82 -3.36
N ASP A 103 -16.74 -9.90 -2.82
CA ASP A 103 -17.47 -11.14 -2.51
C ASP A 103 -18.47 -10.95 -1.33
N LYS A 104 -18.24 -9.95 -0.46
CA LYS A 104 -18.92 -9.86 0.84
C LYS A 104 -19.80 -8.63 1.06
N ILE A 105 -19.90 -7.68 0.12
CA ILE A 105 -20.99 -6.67 0.13
C ILE A 105 -22.37 -7.35 0.17
N ALA A 106 -22.45 -8.61 -0.28
CA ALA A 106 -23.68 -9.41 -0.27
C ALA A 106 -23.92 -10.24 1.02
N LYS A 107 -23.01 -10.27 2.01
CA LYS A 107 -23.12 -11.15 3.21
C LYS A 107 -22.58 -10.53 4.51
N PRO A 108 -23.11 -10.93 5.69
CA PRO A 108 -22.57 -10.54 7.01
C PRO A 108 -21.06 -10.78 7.20
N ILE A 109 -20.34 -9.79 7.75
CA ILE A 109 -18.95 -9.93 8.22
C ILE A 109 -18.94 -10.76 9.52
N ASN A 110 -18.68 -12.06 9.43
CA ASN A 110 -18.37 -12.91 10.58
C ASN A 110 -16.94 -12.68 11.13
N ASP A 111 -16.63 -13.27 12.29
CA ASP A 111 -15.34 -13.05 12.97
C ASP A 111 -14.12 -13.56 12.18
N LYS A 112 -14.27 -14.60 11.35
CA LYS A 112 -13.20 -15.07 10.46
C LYS A 112 -12.80 -13.98 9.45
N TYR A 113 -13.76 -13.22 8.92
CA TYR A 113 -13.44 -12.12 8.01
C TYR A 113 -12.77 -10.95 8.70
N LYS A 114 -13.12 -10.69 9.97
CA LYS A 114 -12.42 -9.66 10.74
C LYS A 114 -10.93 -9.99 10.88
N ASP A 115 -10.62 -11.26 11.15
CA ASP A 115 -9.25 -11.74 11.23
C ASP A 115 -8.52 -11.64 9.88
N ASP A 116 -9.18 -11.99 8.77
CA ASP A 116 -8.58 -11.92 7.43
C ASP A 116 -8.31 -10.46 7.00
N ILE A 117 -9.27 -9.56 7.19
CA ILE A 117 -9.12 -8.13 6.90
C ILE A 117 -8.03 -7.52 7.79
N LYS A 118 -7.96 -7.90 9.07
CA LYS A 118 -6.91 -7.44 9.98
C LYS A 118 -5.53 -7.91 9.55
N LYS A 119 -5.38 -9.18 9.15
CA LYS A 119 -4.11 -9.70 8.59
C LYS A 119 -3.67 -8.95 7.35
N ILE A 120 -4.60 -8.64 6.43
CA ILE A 120 -4.30 -7.86 5.23
C ILE A 120 -3.89 -6.44 5.62
N THR A 121 -4.62 -5.81 6.53
CA THR A 121 -4.32 -4.46 7.05
C THR A 121 -2.91 -4.41 7.62
N ASP A 122 -2.57 -5.35 8.51
CA ASP A 122 -1.25 -5.43 9.14
C ASP A 122 -0.15 -5.69 8.10
N SER A 123 -0.44 -6.53 7.09
CA SER A 123 0.50 -6.86 6.02
C SER A 123 0.78 -5.67 5.11
N VAL A 124 -0.24 -4.91 4.69
CA VAL A 124 -0.08 -3.69 3.89
C VAL A 124 0.76 -2.66 4.65
N VAL A 125 0.45 -2.41 5.92
CA VAL A 125 1.21 -1.47 6.75
C VAL A 125 2.66 -1.91 6.94
N LYS A 126 2.88 -3.21 7.14
CA LYS A 126 4.23 -3.76 7.28
C LYS A 126 5.03 -3.60 6.00
N ALA A 127 4.46 -4.01 4.86
CA ALA A 127 5.15 -3.97 3.58
C ALA A 127 5.49 -2.52 3.15
N THR A 128 4.58 -1.57 3.33
CA THR A 128 4.88 -0.15 2.99
C THR A 128 5.93 0.47 3.90
N LYS A 129 5.93 0.15 5.20
CA LYS A 129 7.01 0.56 6.13
C LYS A 129 8.36 -0.08 5.79
N GLU A 130 8.35 -1.33 5.35
CA GLU A 130 9.58 -2.00 4.91
C GLU A 130 10.17 -1.35 3.66
N VAL A 131 9.31 -0.89 2.73
CA VAL A 131 9.75 -0.07 1.58
C VAL A 131 10.38 1.24 2.07
N GLU A 132 9.69 2.01 2.91
CA GLU A 132 10.19 3.28 3.46
C GLU A 132 11.56 3.11 4.15
N THR A 133 11.69 2.07 4.99
CA THR A 133 12.94 1.76 5.69
C THR A 133 14.07 1.37 4.72
N THR A 134 13.75 0.56 3.72
CA THR A 134 14.71 0.10 2.71
C THR A 134 15.21 1.27 1.88
N VAL A 135 14.30 2.14 1.45
CA VAL A 135 14.60 3.37 0.71
C VAL A 135 15.43 4.35 1.54
N THR A 136 15.08 4.57 2.82
CA THR A 136 15.84 5.47 3.69
C THR A 136 17.29 5.01 3.85
N LYS A 137 17.49 3.70 4.09
CA LYS A 137 18.83 3.11 4.17
C LYS A 137 19.60 3.23 2.85
N ALA A 138 18.92 3.09 1.72
CA ALA A 138 19.51 3.27 0.39
C ALA A 138 20.08 4.68 0.22
N ILE A 139 19.25 5.68 0.52
CA ILE A 139 19.61 7.10 0.39
C ILE A 139 20.78 7.44 1.32
N ASP A 140 20.76 6.97 2.57
CA ASP A 140 21.84 7.22 3.54
C ASP A 140 23.17 6.60 3.10
N ASN A 141 23.15 5.43 2.46
CA ASN A 141 24.35 4.80 1.91
C ASN A 141 24.87 5.55 0.68
N ALA A 142 23.98 6.00 -0.21
CA ALA A 142 24.35 6.78 -1.38
C ALA A 142 24.94 8.16 -1.01
N LYS A 143 24.48 8.79 0.09
CA LYS A 143 25.02 10.07 0.60
C LYS A 143 26.41 9.94 1.25
N LYS A 144 26.86 8.73 1.57
CA LYS A 144 28.17 8.45 2.21
C LYS A 144 29.29 8.11 1.22
N GLN A 145 28.96 7.88 -0.06
CA GLN A 145 29.93 7.71 -1.14
C GLN A 145 30.27 9.05 -1.79
#